data_AF-A0AAU9PUE0-F1
#
_entry.id   AF-A0AAU9PUE0-F1
#
_cell.length_a   1.000
_cell.length_b   1.000
_cell.length_c   1.000
_cell.angle_alpha   90.00
_cell.angle_beta   90.00
_cell.angle_gamma   90.00
#
_symmetry.space_group_name_H-M   'P 1'
#
loop_
_entity.id
_entity.type
_entity.pdbx_description
1 polymer ?
#
loop_
_entity_poly.entity_id
_entity_poly.type
_entity_poly.pdbx_seq_one_letter_code
_entity_poly.pdbx_strand_id
1 'polypeptide(L)'
;MFATQVYLVNQCLKVEYPHLSLCLKTEIEDKIIRAGRTSRFNQKITSSFQKEVARLLVATGVDWVREYVVDGYTLDAALIDLKLALEIDGPTHFSRNLGNPLGHTVLKRRYLEAAGWKVVSVSHQKWEELEGSHEQLDYLREILQNYTNLKVQEI
;
A
#
# COMPACT_ATOMS: atom_id res chain seq x y z
N MET A 1 5.01 9.56 15.96
CA MET A 1 4.82 8.10 15.94
C MET A 1 3.52 7.65 16.62
N PHE A 2 3.24 7.99 17.89
CA PHE A 2 2.03 7.50 18.60
C PHE A 2 0.69 8.05 18.09
N ALA A 3 0.60 9.35 17.79
CA ALA A 3 -0.63 9.97 17.28
C ALA A 3 -1.13 9.32 15.98
N THR A 4 -0.22 8.99 15.07
CA THR A 4 -0.56 8.31 13.81
C THR A 4 -1.11 6.91 14.03
N GLN A 5 -0.59 6.11 14.98
CA GLN A 5 -1.09 4.76 15.21
C GLN A 5 -2.51 4.76 15.79
N VAL A 6 -2.79 5.65 16.76
CA VAL A 6 -4.13 5.78 17.34
C VAL A 6 -5.14 6.23 16.28
N TYR A 7 -4.74 7.17 15.41
CA TYR A 7 -5.58 7.60 14.28
C TYR A 7 -5.91 6.44 13.33
N LEU A 8 -4.92 5.65 12.91
CA LEU A 8 -5.12 4.54 11.99
C LEU A 8 -6.02 3.45 12.58
N VAL A 9 -5.84 3.10 13.86
CA VAL A 9 -6.72 2.15 14.55
C VAL A 9 -8.15 2.67 14.63
N ASN A 10 -8.35 3.96 14.90
CA ASN A 10 -9.67 4.58 14.88
C ASN A 10 -10.34 4.49 13.50
N GLN A 11 -9.59 4.70 12.40
CA GLN A 11 -10.12 4.50 11.05
C GLN A 11 -10.51 3.04 10.79
N CYS A 12 -9.67 2.09 11.21
CA CYS A 12 -9.97 0.66 11.05
C CYS A 12 -11.26 0.26 11.77
N LEU A 13 -11.47 0.73 13.00
CA LEU A 13 -12.70 0.43 13.75
C LEU A 13 -13.94 0.97 13.06
N LYS A 14 -13.88 2.19 12.51
CA LYS A 14 -15.01 2.81 11.79
C LYS A 14 -15.41 2.02 10.53
N VAL A 15 -14.44 1.48 9.80
CA VAL A 15 -14.67 0.80 8.52
C VAL A 15 -14.96 -0.70 8.71
N GLU A 16 -14.17 -1.39 9.54
CA GLU A 16 -14.30 -2.85 9.71
C GLU A 16 -15.40 -3.24 10.69
N TYR A 17 -15.71 -2.40 11.69
CA TYR A 17 -16.67 -2.70 12.75
C TYR A 17 -17.66 -1.55 13.00
N PRO A 18 -18.36 -1.03 11.96
CA PRO A 18 -19.24 0.13 12.11
C PRO A 18 -20.37 -0.10 13.15
N HIS A 19 -20.83 -1.34 13.28
CA HIS A 19 -21.88 -1.74 14.23
C HIS A 19 -21.47 -1.58 15.70
N LEU A 20 -20.17 -1.61 16.02
CA LEU A 20 -19.71 -1.42 17.40
C LEU A 20 -19.78 0.04 17.84
N SER A 21 -19.88 0.99 16.91
CA SER A 21 -19.87 2.42 17.19
C SER A 21 -18.66 2.88 18.02
N LEU A 22 -17.55 2.15 17.94
CA LEU A 22 -16.30 2.44 18.64
C LEU A 22 -15.49 3.44 17.83
N CYS A 23 -15.70 4.72 18.10
CA CYS A 23 -14.91 5.80 17.52
C CYS A 23 -14.49 6.81 18.58
N LEU A 24 -13.32 7.43 18.37
CA LEU A 24 -12.88 8.56 19.16
C LEU A 24 -13.84 9.73 18.96
N LYS A 25 -14.09 10.49 20.02
CA LYS A 25 -14.80 11.77 19.93
C LYS A 25 -14.05 12.70 18.96
N THR A 26 -14.80 13.45 18.14
CA THR A 26 -14.27 14.35 17.12
C THR A 26 -13.19 15.28 17.65
N GLU A 27 -13.38 15.83 18.86
CA GLU A 27 -12.39 16.71 19.49
C GLU A 27 -11.02 16.04 19.72
N ILE A 28 -11.02 14.75 20.10
CA ILE A 28 -9.80 13.96 20.31
C ILE A 28 -9.17 13.61 18.96
N GLU A 29 -9.99 13.18 18.00
CA GLU A 29 -9.53 12.86 16.63
C GLU A 29 -8.85 14.07 15.98
N ASP A 30 -9.45 15.26 16.10
CA ASP A 30 -8.88 16.51 15.59
C ASP A 30 -7.54 16.87 16.24
N LYS A 31 -7.41 16.68 17.56
CA LYS A 31 -6.15 16.89 18.27
C LYS A 31 -5.07 15.93 17.78
N ILE A 32 -5.43 14.66 17.55
CA ILE A 32 -4.52 13.64 17.04
C ILE A 32 -4.05 13.98 15.61
N ILE A 33 -4.97 14.35 14.71
CA ILE A 33 -4.64 14.75 13.33
C ILE A 33 -3.67 15.94 13.33
N ARG A 34 -3.95 16.97 14.14
CA ARG A 34 -3.06 18.14 14.26
C ARG A 34 -1.68 17.76 14.78
N ALA A 35 -1.60 16.93 15.81
CA ALA A 35 -0.32 16.45 16.37
C ALA A 35 0.45 15.56 15.38
N GLY A 36 -0.26 14.81 14.52
CA GLY A 36 0.35 14.01 13.46
C GLY A 36 1.06 14.87 12.40
N ARG A 37 0.43 15.98 11.99
CA ARG A 37 0.97 16.89 10.95
C ARG A 37 2.25 17.61 11.37
N THR A 38 2.46 17.85 12.66
CA THR A 38 3.66 18.53 13.18
C THR A 38 4.84 17.57 13.40
N SER A 39 4.62 16.26 13.32
CA SER A 39 5.67 15.26 13.48
C SER A 39 6.52 15.15 12.20
N ARG A 40 7.64 15.88 12.17
CA ARG A 40 8.72 15.77 11.14
C ARG A 40 9.29 14.35 10.93
N PHE A 41 8.88 13.36 11.73
CA PHE A 41 9.44 12.00 11.76
C PHE A 41 8.87 11.04 10.68
N ASN A 42 7.95 11.48 9.83
CA ASN A 42 7.30 10.63 8.83
C ASN A 42 7.66 11.00 7.38
N GLN A 43 8.85 11.55 7.11
CA GLN A 43 9.32 11.62 5.72
C GLN A 43 9.50 10.20 5.19
N LYS A 44 8.57 9.76 4.32
CA LYS A 44 8.72 8.52 3.56
C LYS A 44 9.96 8.68 2.68
N ILE A 45 11.02 7.94 3.00
CA ILE A 45 12.15 7.78 2.09
C ILE A 45 11.73 6.71 1.10
N THR A 46 11.45 7.10 -0.15
CA THR A 46 11.18 6.13 -1.23
C THR A 46 12.43 5.25 -1.42
N SER A 47 12.28 3.95 -1.20
CA SER A 47 13.39 3.00 -1.29
C SER A 47 13.87 2.82 -2.74
N SER A 48 15.08 2.29 -2.93
CA SER A 48 15.58 1.91 -4.27
C SER A 48 14.64 0.91 -4.95
N PHE A 49 14.16 -0.08 -4.17
CA PHE A 49 13.18 -1.07 -4.62
C PHE A 49 11.88 -0.42 -5.13
N GLN A 50 11.32 0.52 -4.36
CA GLN A 50 10.14 1.28 -4.80
C GLN A 50 10.37 2.07 -6.09
N LYS A 51 11.56 2.66 -6.26
CA LYS A 51 11.91 3.39 -7.48
C LYS A 51 12.04 2.47 -8.69
N GLU A 52 12.57 1.27 -8.50
CA GLU A 52 12.73 0.27 -9.55
C GLU A 52 11.37 -0.25 -10.04
N VAL A 53 10.52 -0.69 -9.11
CA VAL A 53 9.14 -1.11 -9.41
C VAL A 53 8.37 0.01 -10.10
N ALA A 54 8.45 1.24 -9.59
CA ALA A 54 7.82 2.40 -10.21
C ALA A 54 8.29 2.64 -11.66
N ARG A 55 9.58 2.46 -11.95
CA ARG A 55 10.12 2.59 -13.30
C ARG A 55 9.53 1.56 -14.25
N LEU A 56 9.44 0.30 -13.82
CA LEU A 56 8.89 -0.78 -14.65
C LEU A 56 7.36 -0.69 -14.78
N LEU A 57 6.65 -0.19 -13.77
CA LEU A 57 5.22 0.10 -13.88
C LEU A 57 4.93 1.10 -15.01
N VAL A 58 5.76 2.12 -15.24
CA VAL A 58 5.61 3.02 -16.40
C VAL A 58 5.66 2.24 -17.72
N ALA A 59 6.54 1.24 -17.84
CA ALA A 59 6.68 0.42 -19.05
C ALA A 59 5.49 -0.54 -19.28
N THR A 60 4.59 -0.70 -18.32
CA THR A 60 3.35 -1.47 -18.52
C THR A 60 2.30 -0.73 -19.35
N GLY A 61 2.43 0.60 -19.47
CA GLY A 61 1.46 1.45 -20.18
C GLY A 61 0.13 1.65 -19.46
N VAL A 62 0.00 1.17 -18.21
CA VAL A 62 -1.21 1.34 -17.40
C VAL A 62 -1.16 2.65 -16.65
N ASP A 63 -2.28 3.35 -16.56
CA ASP A 63 -2.39 4.56 -15.75
C ASP A 63 -2.40 4.21 -14.26
N TRP A 64 -1.43 4.77 -13.53
CA TRP A 64 -1.28 4.59 -12.08
C TRP A 64 -0.79 5.88 -11.42
N VAL A 65 -1.07 6.01 -10.12
CA VAL A 65 -0.65 7.14 -9.29
C VAL A 65 0.26 6.66 -8.18
N ARG A 66 1.43 7.30 -8.07
CA ARG A 66 2.39 7.06 -6.98
C ARG A 66 1.92 7.71 -5.69
N GLU A 67 2.13 7.05 -4.56
CA GLU A 67 1.91 7.63 -3.22
C GLU A 67 0.48 8.19 -3.03
N TYR A 68 -0.52 7.44 -3.48
CA TYR A 68 -1.92 7.83 -3.37
C TYR A 68 -2.41 7.73 -1.92
N VAL A 69 -3.13 8.75 -1.43
CA VAL A 69 -3.57 8.82 -0.03
C VAL A 69 -5.03 8.39 0.10
N VAL A 70 -5.30 7.46 1.02
CA VAL A 70 -6.64 7.00 1.42
C VAL A 70 -6.72 7.09 2.94
N ASP A 71 -7.50 8.05 3.44
CA ASP A 71 -7.86 8.18 4.87
C ASP A 71 -6.67 8.06 5.84
N GLY A 72 -5.56 8.68 5.45
CA GLY A 72 -4.31 8.73 6.23
C GLY A 72 -3.34 7.57 6.01
N TYR A 73 -3.72 6.56 5.23
CA TYR A 73 -2.77 5.63 4.63
C TYR A 73 -2.27 6.18 3.29
N THR A 74 -1.01 5.87 2.95
CA THR A 74 -0.43 6.16 1.64
C THR A 74 -0.11 4.84 0.95
N LEU A 75 -0.80 4.56 -0.14
CA LEU A 75 -0.60 3.45 -1.06
C LEU A 75 0.64 3.74 -1.89
N ASP A 76 1.48 2.74 -2.16
CA ASP A 76 2.72 2.99 -2.88
C ASP A 76 2.48 3.25 -4.37
N ALA A 77 1.62 2.45 -5.01
CA ALA A 77 1.07 2.70 -6.34
C ALA A 77 -0.42 2.32 -6.39
N ALA A 78 -1.23 3.15 -7.07
CA ALA A 78 -2.67 2.96 -7.14
C ALA A 78 -3.21 3.12 -8.56
N LEU A 79 -4.00 2.15 -9.02
CA LEU A 79 -4.84 2.28 -10.21
C LEU A 79 -6.24 2.65 -9.72
N ILE A 80 -6.52 3.96 -9.70
CA ILE A 80 -7.66 4.54 -8.98
C ILE A 80 -8.99 4.01 -9.52
N ASP A 81 -9.14 3.96 -10.85
CA ASP A 81 -10.39 3.53 -11.50
C ASP A 81 -10.74 2.07 -11.20
N LEU A 82 -9.74 1.25 -10.90
CA LEU A 82 -9.90 -0.17 -10.58
C LEU A 82 -9.95 -0.42 -9.07
N LYS A 83 -9.74 0.62 -8.25
CA LYS A 83 -9.44 0.52 -6.82
C LYS A 83 -8.40 -0.55 -6.51
N LEU A 84 -7.33 -0.62 -7.31
CA LEU A 84 -6.22 -1.56 -7.10
C LEU A 84 -5.04 -0.81 -6.46
N ALA A 85 -4.59 -1.31 -5.32
CA ALA A 85 -3.40 -0.86 -4.61
C ALA A 85 -2.27 -1.88 -4.81
N LEU A 86 -1.13 -1.44 -5.33
CA LEU A 86 0.11 -2.19 -5.34
C LEU A 86 0.97 -1.71 -4.17
N GLU A 87 1.14 -2.56 -3.17
CA GLU A 87 1.99 -2.32 -2.00
C GLU A 87 3.38 -2.88 -2.27
N ILE A 88 4.40 -2.02 -2.30
CA ILE A 88 5.77 -2.40 -2.66
C ILE A 88 6.50 -2.76 -1.36
N ASP A 89 6.21 -3.97 -0.88
CA ASP A 89 6.63 -4.42 0.43
C ASP A 89 8.12 -4.80 0.44
N GLY A 90 8.93 -3.89 0.98
CA GLY A 90 10.34 -4.14 1.25
C GLY A 90 10.56 -5.12 2.41
N PRO A 91 11.82 -5.56 2.65
CA PRO A 91 12.12 -6.57 3.68
C PRO A 91 11.65 -6.21 5.10
N THR A 92 11.53 -4.92 5.41
CA THR A 92 11.08 -4.42 6.73
C THR A 92 9.58 -4.62 6.98
N HIS A 93 8.81 -4.99 5.95
CA HIS A 93 7.37 -5.28 6.06
C HIS A 93 7.10 -6.72 6.53
N PHE A 94 8.15 -7.54 6.63
CA PHE A 94 8.06 -8.95 6.96
C PHE A 94 8.90 -9.29 8.19
N SER A 95 8.52 -10.36 8.89
CA SER A 95 9.33 -10.92 9.97
C SER A 95 10.59 -11.56 9.40
N ARG A 96 11.73 -11.34 10.06
CA ARG A 96 13.02 -11.88 9.59
C ARG A 96 13.13 -13.40 9.67
N ASN A 97 12.34 -14.02 10.54
CA ASN A 97 12.41 -15.46 10.83
C ASN A 97 11.44 -16.29 9.98
N LEU A 98 10.21 -15.81 9.77
CA LEU A 98 9.15 -16.56 9.10
C LEU A 98 8.76 -15.94 7.75
N GLY A 99 9.19 -14.72 7.44
CA GLY A 99 8.77 -14.02 6.23
C GLY A 99 7.29 -13.58 6.26
N ASN A 100 6.65 -13.60 7.43
CA ASN A 100 5.24 -13.21 7.55
C ASN A 100 5.09 -11.70 7.60
N PRO A 101 4.05 -11.10 6.98
CA PRO A 101 3.78 -9.68 7.09
C PRO A 101 3.65 -9.22 8.55
N LEU A 102 4.23 -8.06 8.88
CA LEU A 102 4.13 -7.49 10.22
C LEU A 102 2.73 -6.90 10.48
N GLY A 103 2.39 -6.73 11.76
CA GLY A 103 1.03 -6.31 12.17
C GLY A 103 0.57 -4.99 11.56
N HIS A 104 1.47 -4.02 11.36
CA HIS A 104 1.11 -2.75 10.72
C HIS A 104 0.81 -2.91 9.23
N THR A 105 1.52 -3.82 8.53
CA THR A 105 1.26 -4.19 7.14
C THR A 105 -0.11 -4.88 7.02
N VAL A 106 -0.38 -5.86 7.89
CA VAL A 106 -1.67 -6.57 7.92
C VAL A 106 -2.83 -5.61 8.22
N LEU A 107 -2.68 -4.71 9.20
CA LEU A 107 -3.70 -3.73 9.55
C LEU A 107 -4.02 -2.79 8.38
N LYS A 108 -2.99 -2.27 7.70
CA LYS A 108 -3.16 -1.43 6.51
C LYS A 108 -3.93 -2.17 5.41
N ARG A 109 -3.56 -3.42 5.12
CA ARG A 109 -4.23 -4.23 4.08
C ARG A 109 -5.70 -4.44 4.39
N ARG A 110 -6.03 -4.88 5.62
CA ARG A 110 -7.42 -5.05 6.08
C ARG A 110 -8.24 -3.77 5.94
N TYR A 111 -7.67 -2.64 6.35
CA TYR A 111 -8.34 -1.35 6.22
C TYR A 111 -8.69 -1.04 4.77
N LEU A 112 -7.70 -1.15 3.87
CA LEU A 112 -7.88 -0.85 2.46
C LEU A 112 -8.90 -1.79 1.80
N GLU A 113 -8.83 -3.09 2.12
CA GLU A 113 -9.81 -4.09 1.66
C GLU A 113 -11.22 -3.75 2.14
N ALA A 114 -11.39 -3.40 3.41
CA ALA A 114 -12.67 -2.98 3.96
C ALA A 114 -13.18 -1.65 3.35
N ALA A 115 -12.26 -0.78 2.91
CA ALA A 115 -12.56 0.43 2.13
C ALA A 115 -12.84 0.15 0.64
N GLY A 116 -12.88 -1.13 0.24
CA GLY A 116 -13.22 -1.58 -1.12
C GLY A 116 -12.05 -1.54 -2.11
N TRP A 117 -10.81 -1.50 -1.63
CA TRP A 117 -9.63 -1.65 -2.46
C TRP A 117 -9.24 -3.12 -2.61
N LYS A 118 -8.74 -3.48 -3.79
CA LYS A 118 -7.98 -4.71 -3.99
C LYS A 118 -6.53 -4.39 -3.65
N VAL A 119 -5.91 -5.17 -2.78
CA VAL A 119 -4.54 -4.91 -2.34
C VAL A 119 -3.64 -6.05 -2.78
N VAL A 120 -2.59 -5.74 -3.53
CA VAL A 120 -1.61 -6.72 -4.02
C VAL A 120 -0.23 -6.33 -3.51
N SER A 121 0.46 -7.29 -2.91
CA SER A 121 1.85 -7.11 -2.49
C SER A 121 2.80 -7.41 -3.64
N VAL A 122 3.65 -6.44 -3.99
CA VAL A 122 4.86 -6.64 -4.77
C VAL A 122 5.99 -6.90 -3.78
N SER A 123 6.25 -8.17 -3.47
CA SER A 123 7.23 -8.55 -2.45
C SER A 123 8.66 -8.41 -2.95
N HIS A 124 9.51 -7.76 -2.17
CA HIS A 124 10.96 -7.72 -2.43
C HIS A 124 11.57 -9.11 -2.52
N GLN A 125 11.10 -10.08 -1.72
CA GLN A 125 11.65 -11.43 -1.77
C GLN A 125 11.41 -12.07 -3.14
N LYS A 126 10.17 -11.94 -3.67
CA LYS A 126 9.85 -12.48 -4.99
C LYS A 126 10.57 -11.72 -6.09
N TRP A 127 10.72 -10.42 -5.93
CA TRP A 127 11.40 -9.55 -6.89
C TRP A 127 12.87 -9.94 -7.11
N GLU A 128 13.58 -10.27 -6.03
CA GLU A 128 14.99 -10.69 -6.08
C GLU A 128 15.21 -12.08 -6.70
N GLU A 129 14.16 -12.89 -6.80
CA GLU A 129 14.20 -14.18 -7.49
C GLU A 129 14.12 -14.04 -9.03
N LEU A 130 13.77 -12.86 -9.54
CA LEU A 130 13.58 -12.61 -10.97
C LEU A 130 14.88 -12.16 -11.64
N GLU A 131 15.19 -12.74 -12.79
CA GLU A 131 16.44 -12.48 -13.51
C GLU A 131 16.31 -11.27 -14.44
N GLY A 132 16.58 -10.09 -13.85
CA GLY A 132 16.69 -8.83 -14.57
C GLY A 132 15.34 -8.21 -14.96
N SER A 133 15.42 -7.07 -15.66
CA SER A 133 14.26 -6.20 -15.87
C SER A 133 13.15 -6.78 -16.75
N HIS A 134 13.46 -7.80 -17.56
CA HIS A 134 12.46 -8.44 -18.43
C HIS A 134 11.49 -9.28 -17.60
N GLU A 135 12.01 -10.22 -16.79
CA GLU A 135 11.18 -11.04 -15.90
C GLU A 135 10.45 -10.20 -14.86
N GLN A 136 11.10 -9.17 -14.32
CA GLN A 136 10.47 -8.21 -13.41
C GLN A 136 9.28 -7.47 -14.05
N LEU A 137 9.41 -7.07 -15.31
CA LEU A 137 8.33 -6.42 -16.04
C LEU A 137 7.19 -7.39 -16.32
N ASP A 138 7.50 -8.63 -16.71
CA ASP A 138 6.50 -9.67 -16.96
C ASP A 138 5.75 -10.07 -15.70
N TYR A 139 6.44 -10.13 -14.55
CA TYR A 139 5.81 -10.31 -13.25
C TYR A 139 4.80 -9.19 -12.93
N LEU A 140 5.16 -7.92 -13.18
CA LEU A 140 4.21 -6.81 -13.01
C LEU A 140 3.03 -6.91 -13.97
N ARG A 141 3.25 -7.31 -15.22
CA ARG A 141 2.18 -7.52 -16.20
C ARG A 141 1.24 -8.64 -15.77
N GLU A 142 1.77 -9.77 -15.29
CA GLU A 142 0.96 -10.88 -14.77
C GLU A 142 0.08 -10.42 -13.60
N ILE A 143 0.64 -9.67 -12.64
CA ILE A 143 -0.14 -9.07 -11.57
C ILE A 143 -1.28 -8.23 -12.15
N LEU A 144 -0.98 -7.32 -13.09
CA LEU A 144 -1.95 -6.39 -13.65
C LEU A 144 -3.01 -7.08 -14.52
N GLN A 145 -2.67 -8.13 -15.25
CA GLN A 145 -3.62 -8.88 -16.09
C GLN A 145 -4.78 -9.48 -15.29
N ASN A 146 -4.54 -9.86 -14.04
CA ASN A 146 -5.60 -10.36 -13.16
C ASN A 146 -6.67 -9.30 -12.82
N TYR A 147 -6.39 -8.02 -13.08
CA TYR A 147 -7.25 -6.89 -12.70
C TYR A 147 -7.61 -5.97 -13.87
N THR A 148 -6.86 -6.03 -14.96
CA THR A 148 -7.01 -5.20 -16.15
C THR A 148 -7.37 -6.09 -17.32
N ASN A 149 -8.28 -5.66 -18.19
CA ASN A 149 -8.59 -6.36 -19.45
C ASN A 149 -7.48 -6.17 -20.52
N LEU A 150 -6.25 -5.91 -20.10
CA LEU A 150 -5.14 -5.63 -21.01
C LEU A 150 -4.67 -6.94 -21.64
N LYS A 151 -5.03 -7.13 -22.92
CA LYS A 151 -4.29 -8.04 -23.79
C LYS A 151 -2.92 -7.44 -24.00
N VAL A 152 -1.87 -8.09 -23.52
CA VAL A 152 -0.49 -7.68 -23.80
C VAL A 152 -0.32 -7.71 -25.31
N GLN A 153 -0.01 -6.55 -25.91
CA GLN A 153 0.54 -6.52 -27.25
C GLN A 153 1.96 -7.07 -27.13
N GLU A 154 2.16 -8.29 -27.62
CA GLU A 154 3.50 -8.81 -27.91
C GLU A 154 4.17 -7.84 -28.89
N ILE A 155 5.37 -7.36 -28.53
CA ILE A 155 6.26 -6.61 -29.43
C ILE A 155 7.03 -7.63 -30.27
#